data_AF-A0A345IFX5-F1
#
_entry.id   AF-A0A345IFX5-F1
#
_cell.length_a   1.000
_cell.length_b   1.000
_cell.length_c   1.000
_cell.angle_alpha   90.00
_cell.angle_beta   90.00
_cell.angle_gamma   90.00
#
_symmetry.space_group_name_H-M   'P 1'
#
loop_
_entity.id
_entity.type
_entity.pdbx_description
1 polymer ?
#
loop_
_entity_poly.entity_id
_entity_poly.type
_entity_poly.pdbx_seq_one_letter_code
_entity_poly.pdbx_strand_id
1 'polypeptide(L)'
;MTEPASQSPAAGAAQHRQEAPRSVRAAVVTVSDTRTAESDESGRYLAEQLLAGGHELVERLIVRDDAVEIRSAVVRLMRSADVVLTTGGTGIAGRDVTVPVIESLLVKPIPGFGELFRMLSYGQVRGAAMLSRALGGLGRGALVFALPGSLGAVQTAWEGILRDELGHLVHEMVRQGQPRTVHTVPVPAAPEALFTDLSSPAPLDLPGTPLPAAPDRDWSGHLRGAAANAGGETGLKLGRHSQHPSTYERTPLVKPDDLAAPRAEREH
;
A
#
# COMPACT_ATOMS: atom_id res chain seq x y z
N MET A 1 12.16 -6.97 54.23
CA MET A 1 12.00 -6.13 53.02
C MET A 1 11.83 -7.11 51.87
N THR A 2 10.60 -7.28 51.40
CA THR A 2 10.27 -8.24 50.33
C THR A 2 10.18 -7.44 49.05
N GLU A 3 11.08 -7.71 48.10
CA GLU A 3 11.02 -7.11 46.75
C GLU A 3 9.74 -7.55 46.04
N PRO A 4 9.09 -6.68 45.24
CA PRO A 4 7.95 -7.09 44.44
C PRO A 4 8.45 -7.88 43.23
N ALA A 5 7.89 -9.07 43.04
CA ALA A 5 8.18 -9.92 41.89
C ALA A 5 7.87 -9.19 40.57
N SER A 6 8.90 -9.01 39.75
CA SER A 6 8.78 -8.55 38.37
C SER A 6 7.94 -9.54 37.58
N GLN A 7 6.75 -9.12 37.15
CA GLN A 7 5.93 -9.92 36.24
C GLN A 7 6.66 -10.11 34.91
N SER A 8 6.85 -11.35 34.49
CA SER A 8 7.47 -11.69 33.21
C SER A 8 6.61 -11.22 32.03
N PRO A 9 7.21 -10.65 30.96
CA PRO A 9 6.47 -10.07 29.83
C PRO A 9 5.58 -11.08 29.07
N ALA A 10 5.92 -12.37 29.12
CA ALA A 10 5.11 -13.45 28.52
C ALA A 10 3.75 -13.66 29.21
N ALA A 11 3.63 -13.36 30.51
CA ALA A 11 2.38 -13.52 31.26
C ALA A 11 1.34 -12.45 30.86
N GLY A 12 1.78 -11.23 30.55
CA GLY A 12 0.91 -10.15 30.07
C GLY A 12 0.30 -10.46 28.70
N ALA A 13 1.10 -10.94 27.75
CA ALA A 13 0.64 -11.29 26.40
C ALA A 13 -0.41 -12.42 26.41
N ALA A 14 -0.24 -13.43 27.27
CA ALA A 14 -1.18 -14.55 27.40
C ALA A 14 -2.50 -14.15 28.09
N GLN A 15 -2.46 -13.25 29.08
CA GLN A 15 -3.63 -12.86 29.86
C GLN A 15 -4.54 -11.87 29.11
N HIS A 16 -3.99 -11.01 28.25
CA HIS A 16 -4.78 -10.08 27.43
C HIS A 16 -5.49 -10.74 26.23
N ARG A 17 -5.08 -11.94 25.82
CA ARG A 17 -5.73 -12.69 24.73
C ARG A 17 -7.16 -13.16 25.10
N GLN A 18 -7.48 -13.25 26.40
CA GLN A 18 -8.79 -13.70 26.89
C GLN A 18 -9.88 -12.61 26.88
N GLU A 19 -9.49 -11.33 26.87
CA GLU A 19 -10.38 -10.17 26.81
C GLU A 19 -10.53 -9.60 25.39
N ALA A 20 -9.83 -10.19 24.43
CA ALA A 20 -9.90 -9.80 23.03
C ALA A 20 -11.31 -10.08 22.45
N PRO A 21 -11.83 -9.20 21.57
CA PRO A 21 -13.06 -9.47 20.83
C PRO A 21 -12.96 -10.84 20.15
N ARG A 22 -13.94 -11.70 20.43
CA ARG A 22 -14.02 -13.04 19.81
C ARG A 22 -14.22 -12.98 18.29
N SER A 23 -14.63 -11.83 17.78
CA SER A 23 -14.83 -11.57 16.36
C SER A 23 -14.41 -10.13 16.04
N VAL A 24 -13.84 -9.95 14.85
CA VAL A 24 -13.48 -8.65 14.28
C VAL A 24 -14.10 -8.54 12.90
N ARG A 25 -14.40 -7.31 12.47
CA ARG A 25 -14.85 -7.04 11.11
C ARG A 25 -13.65 -6.82 10.23
N ALA A 26 -13.48 -7.66 9.21
CA ALA A 26 -12.35 -7.61 8.31
C ALA A 26 -12.79 -7.40 6.86
N ALA A 27 -11.96 -6.73 6.08
CA ALA A 27 -12.12 -6.64 4.64
C ALA A 27 -10.85 -7.11 3.93
N VAL A 28 -11.01 -7.65 2.71
CA VAL A 28 -9.91 -8.15 1.89
C VAL A 28 -9.87 -7.42 0.55
N VAL A 29 -8.71 -6.89 0.19
CA VAL A 29 -8.47 -6.20 -1.09
C VAL A 29 -7.34 -6.91 -1.83
N THR A 30 -7.67 -7.55 -2.95
CA THR A 30 -6.66 -8.10 -3.85
C THR A 30 -6.26 -7.02 -4.86
N VAL A 31 -4.96 -6.72 -4.94
CA VAL A 31 -4.41 -5.76 -5.90
C VAL A 31 -3.80 -6.53 -7.07
N SER A 32 -4.45 -6.47 -8.23
CA SER A 32 -4.00 -7.18 -9.42
C SER A 32 -4.63 -6.68 -10.73
N ASP A 33 -3.81 -6.61 -11.78
CA ASP A 33 -4.25 -6.30 -13.14
C ASP A 33 -4.79 -7.53 -13.90
N THR A 34 -4.62 -8.74 -13.37
CA THR A 34 -4.94 -9.97 -14.09
C THR A 34 -5.86 -10.92 -13.34
N ARG A 35 -6.00 -10.78 -12.02
CA ARG A 35 -6.89 -11.63 -11.23
C ARG A 35 -8.36 -11.31 -11.48
N THR A 36 -9.16 -12.36 -11.39
CA THR A 36 -10.62 -12.36 -11.39
C THR A 36 -11.09 -13.04 -10.10
N ALA A 37 -12.40 -13.05 -9.83
CA ALA A 37 -12.95 -13.72 -8.65
C ALA A 37 -12.58 -15.22 -8.59
N GLU A 38 -12.49 -15.86 -9.76
CA GLU A 38 -12.18 -17.28 -9.92
C GLU A 38 -10.68 -17.57 -9.77
N SER A 39 -9.82 -16.63 -10.17
CA SER A 39 -8.36 -16.83 -10.13
C SER A 39 -7.68 -16.21 -8.90
N ASP A 40 -8.40 -15.41 -8.11
CA ASP A 40 -7.90 -14.81 -6.87
C ASP A 40 -7.85 -15.81 -5.71
N GLU A 41 -6.82 -16.66 -5.74
CA GLU A 41 -6.55 -17.66 -4.70
C GLU A 41 -6.14 -17.03 -3.36
N SER A 42 -5.36 -15.95 -3.39
CA SER A 42 -4.82 -15.30 -2.19
C SER A 42 -5.90 -14.56 -1.40
N GLY A 43 -6.73 -13.76 -2.08
CA GLY A 43 -7.88 -13.12 -1.46
C GLY A 43 -8.93 -14.13 -1.01
N ARG A 44 -9.09 -15.25 -1.73
CA ARG A 44 -10.00 -16.34 -1.33
C ARG A 44 -9.54 -17.01 -0.05
N TYR A 45 -8.26 -17.37 0.02
CA TYR A 45 -7.68 -17.96 1.21
C TYR A 45 -7.88 -17.05 2.43
N LEU A 46 -7.58 -15.75 2.33
CA LEU A 46 -7.79 -14.82 3.45
C LEU A 46 -9.25 -14.75 3.90
N ALA A 47 -10.18 -14.66 2.95
CA ALA A 47 -11.61 -14.63 3.25
C ALA A 47 -12.07 -15.91 3.97
N GLU A 48 -11.66 -17.08 3.47
CA GLU A 48 -11.98 -18.37 4.08
C GLU A 48 -11.38 -18.50 5.48
N GLN A 49 -10.14 -18.07 5.69
CA GLN A 49 -9.50 -18.14 7.00
C GLN A 49 -10.10 -17.16 8.01
N LEU A 50 -10.50 -15.96 7.57
CA LEU A 50 -11.22 -15.01 8.42
C LEU A 50 -12.54 -15.62 8.92
N LEU A 51 -13.33 -16.18 8.01
CA LEU A 51 -14.59 -16.84 8.35
C LEU A 51 -14.38 -18.05 9.26
N ALA A 52 -13.37 -18.89 8.96
CA ALA A 52 -13.02 -20.05 9.78
C ALA A 52 -12.54 -19.64 11.19
N GLY A 53 -11.93 -18.46 11.34
CA GLY A 53 -11.55 -17.87 12.63
C GLY A 53 -12.69 -17.22 13.40
N GLY A 54 -13.94 -17.24 12.88
CA GLY A 54 -15.09 -16.61 13.50
C GLY A 54 -15.17 -15.09 13.31
N HIS A 55 -14.39 -14.54 12.38
CA HIS A 55 -14.42 -13.12 12.03
C HIS A 55 -15.51 -12.83 10.99
N GLU A 56 -15.98 -11.59 10.95
CA GLU A 56 -16.95 -11.12 9.96
C GLU A 56 -16.20 -10.60 8.73
N LEU A 57 -16.51 -11.13 7.55
CA LEU A 57 -16.01 -10.59 6.29
C LEU A 57 -16.96 -9.50 5.79
N VAL A 58 -16.58 -8.23 5.99
CA VAL A 58 -17.36 -7.06 5.55
C VAL A 58 -17.45 -7.02 4.04
N GLU A 59 -16.32 -7.19 3.37
CA GLU A 59 -16.24 -7.17 1.91
C GLU A 59 -14.93 -7.81 1.44
N ARG A 60 -14.98 -8.42 0.25
CA ARG A 60 -13.81 -8.79 -0.51
C ARG A 60 -13.94 -8.22 -1.92
N LEU A 61 -12.89 -7.54 -2.40
CA LEU A 61 -12.85 -7.04 -3.77
C LEU A 61 -11.46 -7.14 -4.40
N ILE A 62 -11.42 -6.97 -5.71
CA ILE A 62 -10.20 -6.89 -6.52
C ILE A 62 -10.12 -5.47 -7.11
N VAL A 63 -8.95 -4.85 -7.04
CA VAL A 63 -8.65 -3.55 -7.65
C VAL A 63 -7.41 -3.64 -8.53
N ARG A 64 -7.25 -2.71 -9.47
CA ARG A 64 -6.02 -2.60 -10.26
C ARG A 64 -4.84 -2.16 -9.38
N ASP A 65 -3.63 -2.42 -9.88
CA ASP A 65 -2.38 -1.95 -9.27
C ASP A 65 -2.19 -0.45 -9.57
N ASP A 66 -3.15 0.35 -9.10
CA ASP A 66 -3.27 1.78 -9.30
C ASP A 66 -3.44 2.49 -7.96
N ALA A 67 -2.75 3.61 -7.79
CA ALA A 67 -2.70 4.31 -6.52
C ALA A 67 -4.05 4.89 -6.09
N VAL A 68 -4.88 5.32 -7.04
CA VAL A 68 -6.20 5.90 -6.76
C VAL A 68 -7.18 4.80 -6.41
N GLU A 69 -7.19 3.70 -7.15
CA GLU A 69 -8.06 2.55 -6.88
C GLU A 69 -7.77 1.92 -5.52
N ILE A 70 -6.50 1.61 -5.23
CA ILE A 70 -6.07 1.03 -3.95
C ILE A 70 -6.46 1.97 -2.80
N ARG A 71 -6.12 3.26 -2.90
CA ARG A 71 -6.44 4.25 -1.86
C ARG A 71 -7.94 4.34 -1.61
N SER A 72 -8.73 4.45 -2.68
CA SER A 72 -10.18 4.62 -2.59
C SER A 72 -10.84 3.40 -1.94
N ALA A 73 -10.45 2.19 -2.35
CA ALA A 73 -10.94 0.96 -1.76
C ALA A 73 -10.59 0.86 -0.27
N VAL A 74 -9.32 1.05 0.09
CA VAL A 74 -8.86 0.92 1.48
C VAL A 74 -9.51 1.97 2.37
N VAL A 75 -9.53 3.25 1.97
CA VAL A 75 -10.15 4.34 2.75
C VAL A 75 -11.65 4.10 2.95
N ARG A 76 -12.34 3.58 1.93
CA ARG A 76 -13.77 3.23 2.04
C ARG A 76 -13.97 2.11 3.07
N LEU A 77 -13.20 1.04 2.97
CA LEU A 77 -13.31 -0.13 3.85
C LEU A 77 -12.90 0.18 5.29
N MET A 78 -11.94 1.07 5.51
CA MET A 78 -11.56 1.55 6.84
C MET A 78 -12.69 2.27 7.58
N ARG A 79 -13.82 2.57 6.93
CA ARG A 79 -15.01 3.13 7.61
C ARG A 79 -15.93 2.05 8.18
N SER A 80 -15.83 0.82 7.68
CA SER A 80 -16.75 -0.28 7.96
C SER A 80 -16.10 -1.51 8.57
N ALA A 81 -14.79 -1.67 8.39
CA ALA A 81 -14.00 -2.75 8.95
C ALA A 81 -13.11 -2.26 10.11
N ASP A 82 -12.82 -3.17 11.04
CA ASP A 82 -11.80 -2.98 12.07
C ASP A 82 -10.40 -3.29 11.50
N VAL A 83 -10.33 -4.20 10.51
CA VAL A 83 -9.09 -4.62 9.84
C VAL A 83 -9.26 -4.66 8.32
N VAL A 84 -8.32 -4.11 7.58
CA VAL A 84 -8.24 -4.23 6.11
C VAL A 84 -6.95 -4.97 5.75
N LEU A 85 -7.10 -6.10 5.06
CA LEU A 85 -5.98 -6.90 4.55
C LEU A 85 -5.88 -6.69 3.05
N THR A 86 -4.71 -6.29 2.55
CA THR A 86 -4.44 -6.22 1.12
C THR A 86 -3.44 -7.29 0.70
N THR A 87 -3.58 -7.82 -0.51
CA THR A 87 -2.62 -8.78 -1.09
C THR A 87 -2.30 -8.42 -2.53
N GLY A 88 -1.01 -8.31 -2.87
CA GLY A 88 -0.54 -7.96 -4.22
C GLY A 88 -0.04 -6.52 -4.37
N GLY A 89 0.60 -6.23 -5.50
CA GLY A 89 1.19 -4.90 -5.83
C GLY A 89 2.33 -4.46 -4.91
N THR A 90 2.99 -5.41 -4.21
CA THR A 90 4.10 -5.12 -3.27
C THR A 90 5.48 -5.47 -3.84
N GLY A 91 5.62 -5.82 -5.12
CA GLY A 91 6.92 -6.11 -5.74
C GLY A 91 7.79 -4.85 -5.89
N ILE A 92 9.01 -4.96 -6.42
CA ILE A 92 9.90 -3.78 -6.60
C ILE A 92 9.76 -3.11 -7.98
N ALA A 93 8.82 -3.56 -8.81
CA ALA A 93 8.63 -2.98 -10.13
C ALA A 93 8.05 -1.56 -10.02
N GLY A 94 8.33 -0.70 -11.00
CA GLY A 94 7.83 0.69 -10.99
C GLY A 94 6.30 0.83 -10.97
N ARG A 95 5.57 -0.23 -11.34
CA ARG A 95 4.11 -0.32 -11.26
C ARG A 95 3.57 -0.77 -9.90
N ASP A 96 4.40 -1.35 -9.03
CA ASP A 96 3.97 -1.91 -7.75
C ASP A 96 3.79 -0.81 -6.69
N VAL A 97 2.56 -0.29 -6.57
CA VAL A 97 2.26 0.91 -5.79
C VAL A 97 1.53 0.66 -4.47
N THR A 98 1.20 -0.60 -4.13
CA THR A 98 0.50 -0.93 -2.86
C THR A 98 1.25 -0.40 -1.64
N VAL A 99 2.54 -0.69 -1.52
CA VAL A 99 3.35 -0.31 -0.34
C VAL A 99 3.32 1.19 -0.05
N PRO A 100 3.70 2.10 -0.98
CA PRO A 100 3.67 3.53 -0.71
C PRO A 100 2.25 4.07 -0.48
N VAL A 101 1.23 3.49 -1.13
CA VAL A 101 -0.17 3.89 -0.91
C VAL A 101 -0.60 3.55 0.51
N ILE A 102 -0.40 2.31 0.96
CA ILE A 102 -0.80 1.88 2.30
C ILE A 102 0.00 2.64 3.35
N GLU A 103 1.32 2.80 3.18
CA GLU A 103 2.17 3.58 4.09
C GLU A 103 1.64 5.00 4.28
N SER A 104 1.20 5.67 3.20
CA SER A 104 0.61 7.02 3.28
C SER A 104 -0.73 7.10 4.03
N LEU A 105 -1.39 5.96 4.27
CA LEU A 105 -2.66 5.88 5.00
C LEU A 105 -2.46 5.57 6.49
N LEU A 106 -1.27 5.10 6.88
CA LEU A 106 -0.96 4.76 8.25
C LEU A 106 -0.68 6.02 9.06
N VAL A 107 -1.39 6.17 10.18
CA VAL A 107 -1.13 7.19 11.20
C VAL A 107 -0.07 6.68 12.18
N LYS A 108 -0.08 5.37 12.48
CA LYS A 108 0.90 4.74 13.37
C LYS A 108 1.35 3.40 12.77
N PRO A 109 2.53 3.36 12.13
CA PRO A 109 3.10 2.13 11.59
C PRO A 109 3.38 1.09 12.70
N ILE A 110 3.23 -0.19 12.37
CA ILE A 110 3.62 -1.35 13.19
C ILE A 110 4.75 -2.07 12.43
N PRO A 111 5.99 -1.55 12.49
CA PRO A 111 7.10 -2.07 11.68
C PRO A 111 7.40 -3.55 11.97
N GLY A 112 7.15 -3.99 13.21
CA GLY A 112 7.32 -5.38 13.64
C GLY A 112 6.57 -6.41 12.80
N PHE A 113 5.44 -6.04 12.18
CA PHE A 113 4.74 -6.95 11.25
C PHE A 113 5.61 -7.30 10.04
N GLY A 114 6.17 -6.28 9.38
CA GLY A 114 7.02 -6.48 8.20
C GLY A 114 8.33 -7.18 8.53
N GLU A 115 8.90 -6.89 9.71
CA GLU A 115 10.11 -7.52 10.22
C GLU A 115 9.92 -9.00 10.51
N LEU A 116 8.89 -9.35 11.29
CA LEU A 116 8.54 -10.74 11.59
C LEU A 116 8.18 -11.51 10.31
N PHE A 117 7.44 -10.89 9.40
CA PHE A 117 7.11 -11.51 8.12
C PHE A 117 8.37 -11.84 7.31
N ARG A 118 9.34 -10.92 7.23
CA ARG A 118 10.61 -11.20 6.54
C ARG A 118 11.44 -12.27 7.26
N MET A 119 11.43 -12.29 8.58
CA MET A 119 12.10 -13.34 9.37
C MET A 119 11.50 -14.73 9.07
N LEU A 120 10.17 -14.85 9.09
CA LEU A 120 9.47 -16.10 8.74
C LEU A 120 9.74 -16.50 7.28
N SER A 121 9.66 -15.54 6.37
CA SER A 121 9.94 -15.74 4.94
C SER A 121 11.37 -16.19 4.71
N TYR A 122 12.35 -15.68 5.46
CA TYR A 122 13.75 -16.09 5.35
C TYR A 122 13.94 -17.58 5.64
N GLY A 123 13.14 -18.15 6.56
CA GLY A 123 13.12 -19.58 6.81
C GLY A 123 12.73 -20.43 5.59
N GLN A 124 11.91 -19.88 4.69
CA GLN A 124 11.37 -20.58 3.52
C GLN A 124 12.16 -20.28 2.24
N VAL A 125 12.45 -19.01 1.97
CA VAL A 125 13.00 -18.54 0.68
C VAL A 125 14.40 -17.92 0.81
N ARG A 126 14.99 -17.95 2.01
CA ARG A 126 16.35 -17.46 2.31
C ARG A 126 16.52 -16.02 1.83
N GLY A 127 17.62 -15.70 1.14
CA GLY A 127 17.96 -14.33 0.71
C GLY A 127 16.87 -13.63 -0.13
N ALA A 128 15.99 -14.38 -0.81
CA ALA A 128 14.87 -13.79 -1.55
C ALA A 128 13.90 -13.02 -0.64
N ALA A 129 13.82 -13.37 0.65
CA ALA A 129 12.98 -12.68 1.64
C ALA A 129 13.34 -11.19 1.80
N MET A 130 14.56 -10.79 1.43
CA MET A 130 14.98 -9.38 1.42
C MET A 130 14.09 -8.51 0.53
N LEU A 131 13.56 -9.08 -0.57
CA LEU A 131 12.69 -8.36 -1.51
C LEU A 131 11.22 -8.36 -1.07
N SER A 132 10.87 -9.13 -0.04
CA SER A 132 9.49 -9.24 0.40
C SER A 132 9.06 -7.99 1.16
N ARG A 133 8.15 -7.21 0.55
CA ARG A 133 7.59 -6.00 1.15
C ARG A 133 6.20 -6.31 1.72
N ALA A 134 6.13 -6.35 3.05
CA ALA A 134 4.91 -6.38 3.82
C ALA A 134 4.99 -5.30 4.91
N LEU A 135 3.88 -4.66 5.21
CA LEU A 135 3.79 -3.63 6.23
C LEU A 135 2.38 -3.58 6.82
N GLY A 136 2.26 -3.01 8.00
CA GLY A 136 0.96 -2.79 8.60
C GLY A 136 0.99 -1.70 9.65
N GLY A 137 -0.19 -1.26 10.05
CA GLY A 137 -0.33 -0.24 11.07
C GLY A 137 -1.76 0.23 11.26
N LEU A 138 -1.91 1.21 12.13
CA LEU A 138 -3.18 1.88 12.36
C LEU A 138 -3.37 3.03 11.36
N GLY A 139 -4.52 3.07 10.69
CA GLY A 139 -4.99 4.20 9.91
C GLY A 139 -6.43 4.54 10.28
N ARG A 140 -6.73 5.81 10.58
CA ARG A 140 -8.10 6.35 10.78
C ARG A 140 -9.12 5.41 11.47
N GLY A 141 -8.73 4.76 12.57
CA GLY A 141 -9.62 3.88 13.36
C GLY A 141 -9.71 2.41 12.92
N ALA A 142 -8.90 1.99 11.95
CA ALA A 142 -8.79 0.61 11.49
C ALA A 142 -7.31 0.19 11.37
N LEU A 143 -7.05 -1.11 11.52
CA LEU A 143 -5.75 -1.69 11.21
C LEU A 143 -5.69 -2.01 9.72
N VAL A 144 -4.56 -1.72 9.08
CA VAL A 144 -4.35 -2.00 7.66
C VAL A 144 -3.05 -2.79 7.51
N PHE A 145 -3.10 -3.90 6.80
CA PHE A 145 -1.94 -4.75 6.51
C PHE A 145 -1.82 -4.99 5.01
N ALA A 146 -0.63 -4.72 4.45
CA ALA A 146 -0.28 -5.03 3.07
C ALA A 146 0.61 -6.27 3.01
N LEU A 147 0.14 -7.29 2.30
CA LEU A 147 0.80 -8.57 2.12
C LEU A 147 1.23 -8.74 0.65
N PRO A 148 2.29 -9.52 0.36
CA PRO A 148 2.61 -9.92 -1.00
C PRO A 148 1.49 -10.72 -1.67
N GLY A 149 1.53 -10.78 -3.00
CA GLY A 149 0.46 -11.37 -3.83
C GLY A 149 0.51 -12.90 -4.02
N SER A 150 1.55 -13.58 -3.54
CA SER A 150 1.65 -15.03 -3.65
C SER A 150 0.94 -15.72 -2.50
N LEU A 151 0.25 -16.84 -2.79
CA LEU A 151 -0.49 -17.59 -1.78
C LEU A 151 0.40 -18.02 -0.60
N GLY A 152 1.63 -18.48 -0.88
CA GLY A 152 2.57 -18.86 0.17
C GLY A 152 3.00 -17.71 1.08
N ALA A 153 3.15 -16.49 0.55
CA ALA A 153 3.43 -15.32 1.38
C ALA A 153 2.23 -14.93 2.23
N VAL A 154 1.02 -15.02 1.67
CA VAL A 154 -0.23 -14.78 2.40
C VAL A 154 -0.41 -15.79 3.53
N GLN A 155 -0.19 -17.08 3.26
CA GLN A 155 -0.21 -18.14 4.27
C GLN A 155 0.82 -17.88 5.37
N THR A 156 2.04 -17.49 5.02
CA THR A 156 3.10 -17.17 5.99
C THR A 156 2.71 -16.02 6.92
N ALA A 157 2.16 -14.93 6.37
CA ALA A 157 1.72 -13.79 7.17
C ALA A 157 0.48 -14.11 8.02
N TRP A 158 -0.47 -14.87 7.45
CA TRP A 158 -1.69 -15.25 8.14
C TRP A 158 -1.40 -16.23 9.28
N GLU A 159 -0.82 -17.38 8.97
CA GLU A 159 -0.61 -18.47 9.91
C GLU A 159 0.48 -18.16 10.94
N GLY A 160 1.54 -17.45 10.54
CA GLY A 160 2.66 -17.15 11.42
C GLY A 160 2.47 -15.92 12.29
N ILE A 161 1.48 -15.07 11.99
CA ILE A 161 1.30 -13.78 12.69
C ILE A 161 -0.17 -13.44 12.89
N LEU A 162 -0.92 -13.18 11.81
CA LEU A 162 -2.22 -12.49 11.92
C LEU A 162 -3.31 -13.34 12.59
N ARG A 163 -3.36 -14.65 12.30
CA ARG A 163 -4.39 -15.58 12.81
C ARG A 163 -4.56 -15.47 14.33
N ASP A 164 -3.44 -15.43 15.05
CA ASP A 164 -3.43 -15.48 16.52
C ASP A 164 -3.49 -14.09 17.16
N GLU A 165 -3.24 -13.03 16.38
CA GLU A 165 -3.05 -11.67 16.89
C GLU A 165 -4.17 -10.70 16.50
N LEU A 166 -4.99 -10.99 15.48
CA LEU A 166 -6.02 -10.05 15.00
C LEU A 166 -6.96 -9.55 16.10
N GLY A 167 -7.49 -10.45 16.92
CA GLY A 167 -8.36 -10.08 18.04
C GLY A 167 -7.63 -9.19 19.06
N HIS A 168 -6.40 -9.55 19.41
CA HIS A 168 -5.59 -8.79 20.37
C HIS A 168 -5.21 -7.41 19.84
N LEU A 169 -4.83 -7.30 18.56
CA LEU A 169 -4.51 -6.04 17.91
C LEU A 169 -5.71 -5.09 17.89
N VAL A 170 -6.91 -5.59 17.57
CA VAL A 170 -8.14 -4.79 17.60
C VAL A 170 -8.51 -4.40 19.04
N HIS A 171 -8.34 -5.30 20.01
CA HIS A 171 -8.53 -4.98 21.43
C HIS A 171 -7.63 -3.81 21.86
N GLU A 172 -6.33 -3.90 21.59
CA GLU A 172 -5.41 -2.84 21.98
C GLU A 172 -5.66 -1.53 21.24
N MET A 173 -6.03 -1.59 19.96
CA MET A 173 -6.46 -0.39 19.23
C MET A 173 -7.57 0.36 19.99
N VAL A 174 -8.63 -0.37 20.41
CA VAL A 174 -9.76 0.23 21.13
C VAL A 174 -9.37 0.69 22.53
N ARG A 175 -8.61 -0.12 23.27
CA ARG A 175 -8.16 0.18 24.63
C ARG A 175 -7.30 1.45 24.69
N GLN A 176 -6.47 1.67 23.68
CA GLN A 176 -5.62 2.87 23.57
C GLN A 176 -6.38 4.11 23.05
N GLY A 177 -7.71 4.08 23.11
CA GLY A 177 -8.58 5.22 22.81
C GLY A 177 -8.79 5.48 21.32
N GLN A 178 -8.45 4.54 20.44
CA GLN A 178 -8.85 4.68 19.03
C GLN A 178 -10.33 4.34 18.90
N PRO A 179 -11.13 5.22 18.26
CA PRO A 179 -12.53 4.91 18.05
C PRO A 179 -12.61 3.66 17.19
N ARG A 180 -13.37 2.67 17.65
CA ARG A 180 -13.86 1.63 16.76
C ARG A 180 -14.70 2.31 15.69
N THR A 181 -14.63 1.83 14.46
CA THR A 181 -15.51 2.27 13.38
C THR A 181 -16.98 2.01 13.78
N VAL A 182 -17.65 3.03 14.30
CA VAL A 182 -19.06 2.96 14.70
C VAL A 182 -19.90 3.26 13.46
N HIS A 183 -20.65 2.27 12.98
CA HIS A 183 -21.58 2.44 11.86
C HIS A 183 -22.77 3.32 12.28
N THR A 184 -22.73 4.61 11.95
CA THR A 184 -23.91 5.50 12.02
C THR A 184 -23.90 6.61 10.95
N VAL A 185 -23.34 6.37 9.76
CA VAL A 185 -23.63 7.26 8.62
C VAL A 185 -24.13 6.41 7.46
N PRO A 186 -25.45 6.43 7.17
CA PRO A 186 -25.93 5.99 5.87
C PRO A 186 -25.16 6.82 4.84
N VAL A 187 -24.45 6.16 3.93
CA VAL A 187 -23.96 6.82 2.73
C VAL A 187 -25.22 7.39 2.07
N PRO A 188 -25.38 8.72 1.95
CA PRO A 188 -26.49 9.23 1.17
C PRO A 188 -26.31 8.63 -0.23
N ALA A 189 -27.33 7.91 -0.70
CA ALA A 189 -27.40 7.56 -2.11
C ALA A 189 -27.10 8.85 -2.87
N ALA A 190 -26.07 8.82 -3.73
CA ALA A 190 -25.73 9.98 -4.53
C ALA A 190 -27.04 10.48 -5.17
N PRO A 191 -27.46 11.72 -4.94
CA PRO A 191 -28.63 12.21 -5.64
C PRO A 191 -28.20 12.29 -7.10
N GLU A 192 -28.70 11.34 -7.90
CA GLU A 192 -28.64 11.38 -9.37
C GLU A 192 -29.12 12.75 -9.91
N ALA A 193 -29.88 13.49 -9.10
CA ALA A 193 -30.36 14.83 -9.36
C ALA A 193 -29.30 15.96 -9.37
N LEU A 194 -28.07 15.77 -8.88
CA LEU A 194 -27.06 16.85 -8.91
C LEU A 194 -26.34 17.00 -10.26
N PHE A 195 -26.43 15.99 -11.14
CA PHE A 195 -25.80 16.05 -12.48
C PHE A 195 -26.78 16.45 -13.60
N THR A 196 -28.08 16.48 -13.33
CA THR A 196 -29.09 16.75 -14.36
C THR A 196 -29.20 18.24 -14.72
N ASP A 197 -28.68 19.14 -13.89
CA ASP A 197 -28.86 20.60 -14.03
C ASP A 197 -27.75 21.30 -14.84
N LEU A 198 -26.66 20.61 -15.20
CA LEU A 198 -25.61 21.18 -16.07
C LEU A 198 -25.93 21.07 -17.57
N SER A 199 -27.07 20.48 -17.92
CA SER A 199 -27.50 20.30 -19.31
C SER A 199 -28.35 21.47 -19.86
N SER A 200 -28.63 22.50 -19.05
CA SER A 200 -29.43 23.64 -19.46
C SER A 200 -28.63 24.94 -19.34
N PRO A 201 -28.27 25.61 -20.45
CA PRO A 201 -27.67 26.94 -20.38
C PRO A 201 -28.78 27.94 -20.07
N ALA A 202 -29.15 28.10 -18.80
CA ALA A 202 -29.86 29.30 -18.39
C ALA A 202 -28.89 30.48 -18.60
N PRO A 203 -29.24 31.51 -19.38
CA PRO A 203 -28.36 32.65 -19.58
C PRO A 203 -28.08 33.32 -18.22
N LEU A 204 -26.81 33.40 -17.87
CA LEU A 204 -26.32 34.25 -16.78
C LEU A 204 -26.67 35.70 -17.14
N ASP A 205 -27.67 36.26 -16.46
CA ASP A 205 -28.04 37.68 -16.59
C ASP A 205 -27.00 38.53 -15.83
N LEU A 206 -25.87 38.77 -16.48
CA LEU A 206 -24.81 39.62 -15.96
C LEU A 206 -25.24 41.09 -16.14
N PRO A 207 -25.28 41.92 -15.08
CA PRO A 207 -25.57 43.34 -15.23
C PRO A 207 -24.56 43.98 -16.17
N GLY A 208 -25.07 44.64 -17.22
CA GLY A 208 -24.36 45.16 -18.38
C GLY A 208 -23.25 46.17 -18.06
N THR A 209 -22.14 45.68 -17.54
CA THR A 209 -20.91 46.43 -17.39
C THR A 209 -20.16 46.28 -18.72
N PRO A 210 -19.95 47.36 -19.50
CA PRO A 210 -19.21 47.24 -20.76
C PRO A 210 -17.79 46.75 -20.47
N LEU A 211 -17.39 45.68 -21.15
CA LEU A 211 -16.01 45.21 -21.17
C LEU A 211 -15.11 46.36 -21.65
N PRO A 212 -13.98 46.65 -20.98
CA PRO A 212 -13.04 47.64 -21.46
C PRO A 212 -12.50 47.21 -22.84
N ALA A 213 -12.40 48.16 -23.76
CA ALA A 213 -11.87 47.92 -25.11
C ALA A 213 -10.48 47.25 -25.01
N ALA A 214 -10.29 46.18 -25.79
CA ALA A 214 -9.01 45.52 -25.90
C ALA A 214 -7.97 46.54 -26.43
N PRO A 215 -6.76 46.63 -25.84
CA PRO A 215 -5.74 47.54 -26.36
C PRO A 215 -5.30 47.08 -27.75
N ASP A 216 -5.15 48.04 -28.67
CA ASP A 216 -4.59 47.82 -30.01
C ASP A 216 -3.17 47.27 -29.89
N ARG A 217 -3.03 45.95 -29.98
CA ARG A 217 -1.75 45.27 -30.18
C ARG A 217 -1.71 44.79 -31.62
N ASP A 218 -0.84 45.42 -32.40
CA ASP A 218 -0.46 44.96 -33.73
C ASP A 218 0.33 43.65 -33.62
N TRP A 219 -0.30 42.55 -34.04
CA TRP A 219 0.29 41.21 -34.06
C TRP A 219 0.91 40.83 -35.42
N SER A 220 1.13 41.81 -36.32
CA SER A 220 1.63 41.55 -37.69
C SER A 220 3.09 41.07 -37.80
N GLY A 221 3.79 40.83 -36.68
CA GLY A 221 5.19 40.41 -36.67
C GLY A 221 5.47 38.90 -36.52
N HIS A 222 4.51 38.04 -36.18
CA HIS A 222 4.79 36.68 -35.70
C HIS A 222 4.06 35.54 -36.45
N LEU A 223 3.90 35.66 -37.78
CA LEU A 223 3.52 34.53 -38.63
C LEU A 223 4.39 34.47 -39.88
N ARG A 224 5.61 33.92 -39.73
CA ARG A 224 6.35 33.33 -40.85
C ARG A 224 6.81 31.94 -40.44
N GLY A 225 6.26 30.92 -41.12
CA GLY A 225 6.91 29.61 -41.23
C GLY A 225 6.10 28.40 -40.74
N ALA A 226 4.85 28.23 -41.17
CA ALA A 226 4.20 26.91 -41.12
C ALA A 226 3.38 26.69 -42.40
N ALA A 227 4.07 26.30 -43.49
CA ALA A 227 3.56 25.46 -44.59
C ALA A 227 4.54 25.50 -45.78
N ALA A 228 5.39 24.48 -45.92
CA ALA A 228 5.86 23.92 -47.20
C ALA A 228 6.93 22.85 -46.93
N ASN A 229 6.58 21.57 -47.13
CA ASN A 229 7.25 20.72 -48.12
C ASN A 229 6.82 19.26 -47.97
N ALA A 230 6.08 18.81 -48.98
CA ALA A 230 6.03 17.42 -49.40
C ALA A 230 7.15 17.19 -50.44
N GLY A 231 7.85 16.06 -50.32
CA GLY A 231 8.72 15.48 -51.36
C GLY A 231 10.20 15.88 -51.31
N GLY A 232 11.07 14.88 -51.39
CA GLY A 232 12.48 15.06 -51.76
C GLY A 232 13.49 14.40 -50.83
N GLU A 233 14.17 13.41 -51.35
CA GLU A 233 15.26 12.65 -50.75
C GLU A 233 16.49 13.50 -50.34
N THR A 234 17.38 12.80 -49.64
CA THR A 234 18.81 13.07 -49.41
C THR A 234 19.21 13.75 -48.09
N GLY A 235 19.81 12.92 -47.24
CA GLY A 235 20.90 13.20 -46.29
C GLY A 235 20.84 14.48 -45.46
N LEU A 236 20.87 14.34 -44.12
CA LEU A 236 22.00 14.84 -43.33
C LEU A 236 21.94 14.36 -41.86
N LYS A 237 23.03 13.68 -41.47
CA LYS A 237 23.81 13.79 -40.22
C LYS A 237 23.11 13.72 -38.86
N LEU A 238 23.41 12.60 -38.18
CA LEU A 238 23.40 12.38 -36.74
C LEU A 238 23.94 13.59 -35.94
N GLY A 239 23.07 14.17 -35.10
CA GLY A 239 23.43 15.02 -33.98
C GLY A 239 23.86 14.16 -32.78
N ARG A 240 25.07 14.43 -32.28
CA ARG A 240 25.78 13.67 -31.24
C ARG A 240 25.05 13.70 -29.90
N HIS A 241 24.93 12.53 -29.27
CA HIS A 241 24.72 12.38 -27.84
C HIS A 241 25.86 13.04 -27.06
N SER A 242 25.57 14.12 -26.33
CA SER A 242 26.44 14.62 -25.27
C SER A 242 26.24 13.76 -24.03
N GLN A 243 27.12 12.76 -23.89
CA GLN A 243 27.38 12.11 -22.61
C GLN A 243 28.16 13.06 -21.70
N HIS A 244 27.76 13.19 -20.45
CA HIS A 244 28.63 13.60 -19.35
C HIS A 244 28.19 12.87 -18.06
N PRO A 245 29.12 12.65 -17.12
CA PRO A 245 29.47 11.31 -16.66
C PRO A 245 29.01 11.01 -15.23
N SER A 246 28.54 9.79 -15.01
CA SER A 246 28.31 9.22 -13.67
C SER A 246 29.66 8.90 -13.02
N THR A 247 30.03 9.65 -11.99
CA THR A 247 31.16 9.33 -11.11
C THR A 247 30.70 8.33 -10.05
N TYR A 248 30.67 7.05 -10.42
CA TYR A 248 30.77 5.96 -9.44
C TYR A 248 32.19 5.39 -9.55
N GLU A 249 33.04 5.75 -8.60
CA GLU A 249 34.33 5.07 -8.41
C GLU A 249 34.07 3.60 -8.07
N ARG A 250 34.66 2.70 -8.86
CA ARG A 250 34.61 1.26 -8.61
C ARG A 250 35.57 0.93 -7.47
N THR A 251 35.04 0.60 -6.30
CA THR A 251 35.82 -0.10 -5.28
C THR A 251 36.23 -1.47 -5.82
N PRO A 252 37.52 -1.85 -5.81
CA PRO A 252 37.92 -3.17 -6.25
C PRO A 252 37.39 -4.24 -5.28
N LEU A 253 36.75 -5.27 -5.85
CA LEU A 253 36.36 -6.50 -5.15
C LEU A 253 37.62 -7.21 -4.63
N VAL A 254 37.73 -7.37 -3.31
CA VAL A 254 38.73 -8.23 -2.67
C VAL A 254 38.41 -9.68 -3.03
N LYS A 255 39.42 -10.42 -3.50
CA LYS A 255 39.28 -11.83 -3.88
C LYS A 255 39.12 -12.72 -2.64
N PRO A 256 38.44 -13.87 -2.73
CA PRO A 256 38.05 -14.69 -1.57
C PRO A 256 39.20 -15.41 -0.81
N ASP A 257 40.47 -15.21 -1.17
CA ASP A 257 41.59 -16.01 -0.65
C ASP A 257 42.34 -15.35 0.55
N ASP A 258 41.96 -14.14 0.96
CA ASP A 258 42.67 -13.38 2.03
C ASP A 258 42.07 -13.51 3.44
N LEU A 259 41.17 -14.47 3.69
CA LEU A 259 40.67 -14.75 5.05
C LEU A 259 41.33 -16.01 5.63
N ALA A 260 42.61 -15.89 5.98
CA ALA A 260 43.30 -16.88 6.81
C ALA A 260 42.87 -16.74 8.28
N ALA A 261 42.25 -17.80 8.83
CA ALA A 261 41.87 -17.92 10.24
C ALA A 261 43.10 -18.05 11.15
N PRO A 262 43.12 -17.47 12.37
CA PRO A 262 44.15 -17.78 13.34
C PRO A 262 43.91 -19.17 13.97
N ARG A 263 44.95 -19.99 13.87
CA ARG A 263 45.12 -21.32 14.47
C ARG A 263 45.16 -21.17 16.00
N ALA A 264 44.23 -21.77 16.73
CA ALA A 264 44.31 -21.89 18.17
C ALA A 264 45.28 -23.01 18.55
N GLU A 265 46.33 -22.66 19.27
CA GLU A 265 47.28 -23.56 19.90
C GLU A 265 46.62 -24.35 21.04
N ARG A 266 47.05 -25.61 21.17
CA ARG A 266 46.72 -26.49 22.29
C ARG A 266 47.67 -26.17 23.44
N GLU A 267 47.15 -25.86 24.61
CA GLU A 267 47.81 -26.16 25.88
C GLU A 267 46.77 -26.59 26.93
N HIS A 268 47.11 -27.70 27.60
CA HIS A 268 46.47 -28.41 28.72
C HIS A 268 45.26 -29.32 28.44
#